data_AF-A0A3P7LA69-F1
#
_entry.id   AF-A0A3P7LA69-F1
#
_cell.length_a   1.000
_cell.length_b   1.000
_cell.length_c   1.000
_cell.angle_alpha   90.00
_cell.angle_beta   90.00
_cell.angle_gamma   90.00
#
_symmetry.space_group_name_H-M   'P 1'
#
loop_
_entity.id
_entity.type
_entity.pdbx_description
1 polymer ?
#
loop_
_entity_poly.entity_id
_entity_poly.type
_entity_poly.pdbx_seq_one_letter_code
_entity_poly.pdbx_strand_id
1 'polypeptide(L)'
;MVYYFKCELVSPPYHIYMGADKNENDALIRWGWPEDVWFHVDKLSSAHVYLRLREGETLDDVPEAVIQDCAQLCKQNSISGSKQNDVTIVYTMWENLRKAPNMDVGQVGFHDGKLVRKLVVEKRISEVIRRLEKTQQVVE
;
A
#
# COMPACT_ATOMS: atom_id res chain seq x y z
N MET A 1 2.62 16.35 -0.11
CA MET A 1 2.09 15.82 -1.39
C MET A 1 1.77 14.32 -1.31
N VAL A 2 0.49 14.01 -1.49
CA VAL A 2 -0.07 12.66 -1.47
C VAL A 2 -0.72 12.35 -2.82
N TYR A 3 -0.47 11.15 -3.34
CA TYR A 3 -1.11 10.64 -4.54
C TYR A 3 -2.32 9.78 -4.18
N TYR A 4 -3.46 10.05 -4.80
CA TYR A 4 -4.69 9.28 -4.65
C TYR A 4 -5.02 8.57 -5.96
N PHE A 5 -5.58 7.37 -5.87
CA PHE A 5 -6.00 6.53 -6.97
C PHE A 5 -7.35 5.88 -6.65
N LYS A 6 -8.05 5.41 -7.68
CA LYS A 6 -9.29 4.65 -7.54
C LYS A 6 -9.15 3.28 -8.19
N CYS A 7 -9.47 2.23 -7.45
CA CYS A 7 -9.64 0.89 -8.03
C CYS A 7 -11.08 0.74 -8.50
N GLU A 8 -11.29 0.93 -9.81
CA GLU A 8 -12.60 0.87 -10.48
C GLU A 8 -12.99 -0.55 -10.95
N LEU A 9 -12.23 -1.58 -10.53
CA LEU A 9 -12.54 -2.98 -10.84
C LEU A 9 -13.80 -3.49 -10.14
N VAL A 10 -14.27 -2.78 -9.12
CA VAL A 10 -15.46 -3.09 -8.33
C VAL A 10 -16.28 -1.83 -8.11
N SER A 11 -17.57 -2.01 -7.80
CA SER A 11 -18.49 -0.92 -7.49
C SER A 11 -19.03 -1.08 -6.07
N PRO A 12 -18.94 -0.06 -5.19
CA PRO A 12 -18.28 1.24 -5.43
C PRO A 12 -16.75 1.11 -5.52
N PRO A 13 -16.02 2.06 -6.15
CA PRO A 13 -14.56 1.95 -6.26
C PRO A 13 -13.88 2.05 -4.89
N TYR A 14 -12.76 1.34 -4.74
CA TYR A 14 -11.88 1.52 -3.57
C TYR A 14 -10.96 2.72 -3.76
N HIS A 15 -10.61 3.37 -2.64
CA HIS A 15 -9.65 4.46 -2.62
C HIS A 15 -8.28 3.96 -2.18
N ILE A 16 -7.28 4.26 -2.98
CA ILE A 16 -5.87 3.93 -2.73
C ILE A 16 -5.09 5.24 -2.65
N TYR A 17 -4.12 5.33 -1.76
CA TYR A 17 -3.24 6.50 -1.69
C TYR A 17 -1.82 6.14 -1.27
N MET A 18 -0.85 6.99 -1.60
CA MET A 18 0.55 6.82 -1.21
C MET A 18 1.25 8.18 -1.09
N GLY A 19 2.24 8.27 -0.20
CA GLY A 19 3.08 9.45 -0.08
C GLY A 19 4.04 9.59 -1.25
N ALA A 20 4.34 10.83 -1.65
CA ALA A 20 5.30 11.08 -2.72
C ALA A 20 6.75 10.76 -2.31
N ASP A 21 7.06 10.83 -1.02
CA ASP A 21 8.37 10.51 -0.47
C ASP A 21 8.29 9.90 0.94
N LYS A 22 9.46 9.65 1.54
CA LYS A 22 9.57 9.06 2.88
C LYS A 22 8.99 9.94 4.01
N ASN A 23 9.02 11.26 3.86
CA ASN A 23 8.49 12.18 4.87
C ASN A 23 6.96 12.17 4.83
N GLU A 24 6.39 12.16 3.62
CA GLU A 24 4.95 11.99 3.39
C GLU A 24 4.47 10.63 3.91
N ASN A 25 5.25 9.56 3.69
CA ASN A 25 4.93 8.24 4.23
C ASN A 25 4.86 8.24 5.76
N ASP A 26 5.80 8.90 6.45
CA ASP A 26 5.79 9.01 7.91
C ASP A 26 4.60 9.85 8.41
N ALA A 27 4.24 10.92 7.69
CA ALA A 27 3.04 11.70 7.99
C ALA A 27 1.76 10.86 7.83
N LEU A 28 1.64 10.08 6.75
CA LEU A 28 0.51 9.19 6.51
C LEU A 28 0.40 8.08 7.57
N ILE A 29 1.52 7.53 8.05
CA ILE A 29 1.50 6.59 9.17
C ILE A 29 0.95 7.26 10.42
N ARG A 30 1.34 8.51 10.71
CA ARG A 30 0.92 9.21 11.92
C ARG A 30 -0.58 9.54 11.93
N TRP A 31 -1.17 9.76 10.77
CA TRP A 31 -2.55 10.22 10.61
C TRP A 31 -3.46 9.21 9.91
N GLY A 32 -3.02 7.95 9.79
CA GLY A 32 -3.81 6.87 9.21
C GLY A 32 -5.05 6.54 10.05
N TRP A 33 -6.03 5.94 9.41
CA TRP A 33 -7.29 5.53 10.02
C TRP A 33 -7.26 4.03 10.35
N PRO A 34 -8.04 3.56 11.33
CA PRO A 34 -8.21 2.14 11.63
C PRO A 34 -8.59 1.29 10.41
N GLU A 35 -9.34 1.88 9.48
CA GLU A 35 -9.82 1.26 8.25
C GLU A 35 -8.75 1.19 7.14
N ASP A 36 -7.57 1.76 7.35
CA ASP A 36 -6.54 1.77 6.32
C ASP A 36 -5.73 0.46 6.35
N VAL A 37 -5.57 -0.18 5.19
CA VAL A 37 -4.68 -1.33 4.98
C VAL A 37 -3.39 -0.82 4.39
N TRP A 38 -2.28 -1.06 5.06
CA TRP A 38 -0.95 -0.67 4.62
C TRP A 38 -0.27 -1.77 3.81
N PHE A 39 0.43 -1.40 2.74
CA PHE A 39 1.18 -2.26 1.84
C PHE A 39 2.62 -1.76 1.67
N HIS A 40 3.56 -2.70 1.55
CA HIS A 40 4.96 -2.41 1.28
C HIS A 40 5.68 -3.62 0.68
N VAL A 41 6.77 -3.38 -0.04
CA VAL A 41 7.62 -4.47 -0.54
C VAL A 41 8.42 -5.07 0.62
N ASP A 42 8.40 -6.39 0.80
CA ASP A 42 9.17 -7.04 1.85
C ASP A 42 10.68 -6.79 1.65
N LYS A 43 11.34 -6.30 2.71
CA LYS A 43 12.80 -6.08 2.79
C LYS A 43 13.44 -5.12 1.77
N LEU A 44 12.66 -4.50 0.89
CA LEU A 44 13.15 -3.52 -0.10
C LEU A 44 12.51 -2.16 0.16
N SER A 45 13.21 -1.09 -0.20
CA SER A 45 12.61 0.25 -0.13
C SER A 45 11.51 0.40 -1.19
N SER A 46 10.32 0.78 -0.75
CA SER A 46 9.20 1.15 -1.64
C SER A 46 8.35 2.26 -1.04
N ALA A 47 7.45 2.83 -1.85
CA ALA A 47 6.35 3.62 -1.34
C ALA A 47 5.50 2.81 -0.34
N HIS A 48 4.89 3.53 0.62
CA HIS A 48 3.85 3.00 1.48
C HIS A 48 2.51 3.24 0.78
N VAL A 49 1.87 2.18 0.34
CA VAL A 49 0.55 2.26 -0.29
C VAL A 49 -0.50 1.92 0.75
N TYR A 50 -1.60 2.65 0.72
CA TYR A 50 -2.73 2.48 1.63
C TYR A 50 -3.99 2.24 0.83
N LEU A 51 -4.80 1.28 1.26
CA LEU A 51 -6.16 1.04 0.79
C LEU A 51 -7.10 1.39 1.93
N ARG A 52 -8.07 2.28 1.70
CA ARG A 52 -9.10 2.58 2.70
C ARG A 52 -10.27 1.60 2.56
N LEU A 53 -10.51 0.81 3.60
CA LEU A 53 -11.69 -0.05 3.68
C LEU A 53 -12.97 0.78 3.74
N ARG A 54 -14.07 0.18 3.31
CA ARG A 54 -15.40 0.78 3.50
C ARG A 54 -15.86 0.56 4.94
N GLU A 55 -16.85 1.34 5.37
CA GLU A 55 -17.40 1.22 6.71
C GLU A 55 -17.90 -0.21 6.97
N GLY A 56 -17.38 -0.83 8.04
CA GLY A 56 -17.74 -2.19 8.44
C GLY A 56 -17.03 -3.32 7.67
N GLU A 57 -16.20 -3.02 6.67
CA GLU A 57 -15.38 -4.04 5.99
C GLU A 57 -14.16 -4.43 6.82
N THR A 58 -13.76 -5.69 6.68
CA THR A 58 -12.51 -6.23 7.18
C THR A 58 -11.53 -6.51 6.04
N LEU A 59 -10.27 -6.80 6.37
CA LEU A 59 -9.27 -7.18 5.38
C LEU A 59 -9.65 -8.44 4.57
N ASP A 60 -10.49 -9.31 5.12
CA ASP A 60 -10.98 -10.53 4.46
C ASP A 60 -12.08 -10.24 3.42
N ASP A 61 -12.75 -9.09 3.50
CA ASP A 61 -13.80 -8.69 2.58
C ASP A 61 -13.24 -8.05 1.30
N VAL A 62 -11.95 -7.67 1.30
CA VAL A 62 -11.31 -7.01 0.16
C VAL A 62 -11.14 -7.98 -0.99
N PRO A 63 -11.68 -7.69 -2.19
CA PRO A 63 -11.48 -8.55 -3.36
C PRO A 63 -10.00 -8.67 -3.74
N GLU A 64 -9.56 -9.88 -4.09
CA GLU A 64 -8.17 -10.15 -4.49
C GLU A 64 -7.69 -9.20 -5.60
N ALA A 65 -8.56 -8.83 -6.55
CA ALA A 65 -8.22 -7.89 -7.61
C ALA A 65 -7.80 -6.50 -7.08
N VAL A 66 -8.37 -6.04 -5.97
CA VAL A 66 -8.04 -4.76 -5.32
C VAL A 66 -6.70 -4.88 -4.57
N ILE A 67 -6.49 -6.02 -3.89
CA ILE A 67 -5.20 -6.34 -3.25
C ILE A 67 -4.08 -6.37 -4.29
N GLN A 68 -4.32 -6.99 -5.46
CA GLN A 68 -3.39 -7.02 -6.58
C GLN A 68 -3.06 -5.62 -7.12
N ASP A 69 -4.05 -4.72 -7.21
CA ASP A 69 -3.82 -3.32 -7.62
C ASP A 69 -2.87 -2.60 -6.66
N CYS A 70 -3.11 -2.73 -5.35
CA CYS A 70 -2.26 -2.15 -4.32
C CYS A 70 -0.83 -2.73 -4.38
N ALA A 71 -0.72 -4.05 -4.53
CA ALA A 71 0.55 -4.76 -4.61
C ALA A 71 1.37 -4.38 -5.86
N GLN A 72 0.72 -4.26 -7.02
CA GLN A 72 1.33 -3.78 -8.26
C GLN A 72 1.83 -2.34 -8.11
N LEU A 73 1.03 -1.46 -7.48
CA LEU A 73 1.41 -0.08 -7.22
C LEU A 73 2.62 0.02 -6.27
N CYS A 74 2.67 -0.79 -5.20
CA CYS A 74 3.83 -0.91 -4.32
C CYS A 74 5.08 -1.36 -5.09
N LYS A 75 4.97 -2.43 -5.89
CA LYS A 75 6.09 -2.96 -6.68
C LYS A 75 6.60 -1.90 -7.67
N GLN A 76 5.70 -1.21 -8.37
CA GLN A 76 6.04 -0.16 -9.32
C GLN A 76 6.82 0.98 -8.65
N ASN A 77 6.43 1.37 -7.44
CA ASN A 77 7.05 2.46 -6.67
C ASN A 77 8.13 1.94 -5.70
N SER A 78 8.79 0.83 -6.04
CA SER A 78 9.98 0.35 -5.36
C SER A 78 11.24 0.60 -6.19
N ILE A 79 12.30 1.08 -5.53
CA ILE A 79 13.58 1.41 -6.18
C ILE A 79 14.17 0.17 -6.87
N SER A 80 14.20 -0.96 -6.16
CA SER A 80 14.75 -2.22 -6.66
C SER A 80 13.69 -3.26 -6.98
N GLY A 81 12.54 -3.25 -6.28
CA GLY A 81 11.47 -4.23 -6.47
C GLY A 81 10.77 -4.09 -7.83
N SER A 82 10.74 -2.90 -8.41
CA SER A 82 10.09 -2.65 -9.72
C SER A 82 10.73 -3.43 -10.89
N LYS A 83 11.99 -3.87 -10.73
CA LYS A 83 12.78 -4.57 -11.76
C LYS A 83 12.95 -6.07 -11.47
N GLN A 84 12.56 -6.53 -10.29
CA GLN A 84 12.71 -7.92 -9.87
C GLN A 84 11.44 -8.70 -10.17
N ASN A 85 11.60 -10.00 -10.43
CA ASN A 85 10.47 -10.91 -10.42
C ASN A 85 10.21 -11.41 -8.99
N ASP A 86 9.04 -12.02 -8.77
CA ASP A 86 8.69 -12.73 -7.53
C ASP A 86 8.86 -11.88 -6.25
N VAL A 87 8.44 -10.63 -6.35
CA VAL A 87 8.57 -9.67 -5.26
C VAL A 87 7.46 -9.93 -4.25
N THR A 88 7.83 -10.20 -3.01
CA THR A 88 6.87 -10.34 -1.91
C THR A 88 6.40 -8.97 -1.46
N ILE A 89 5.09 -8.76 -1.44
CA ILE A 89 4.42 -7.62 -0.84
C ILE A 89 3.85 -8.06 0.51
N VAL A 90 4.12 -7.29 1.55
CA VAL A 90 3.51 -7.44 2.86
C VAL A 90 2.38 -6.45 3.02
N TYR A 91 1.30 -6.86 3.66
CA TYR A 91 0.20 -5.98 3.97
C TYR A 91 -0.51 -6.35 5.27
N THR A 92 -1.03 -5.33 5.95
CA THR A 92 -1.69 -5.46 7.26
C THR A 92 -2.56 -4.23 7.52
N MET A 93 -3.51 -4.33 8.45
CA MET A 93 -4.22 -3.16 8.97
C MET A 93 -3.23 -2.14 9.54
N TRP A 94 -3.52 -0.85 9.36
CA TRP A 94 -2.73 0.27 9.87
C TRP A 94 -2.55 0.19 11.40
N GLU A 95 -3.57 -0.27 12.13
CA GLU A 95 -3.50 -0.45 13.59
C GLU A 95 -2.41 -1.44 14.03
N ASN A 96 -1.98 -2.34 13.15
CA ASN A 96 -0.89 -3.27 13.43
C ASN A 96 0.50 -2.63 13.21
N LEU A 97 0.59 -1.42 12.64
CA LEU A 97 1.86 -0.73 12.46
C LEU A 97 2.37 -0.17 13.77
N ARG A 98 3.66 -0.39 14.01
CA ARG A 98 4.38 0.11 15.18
C ARG A 98 5.52 1.02 14.74
N LYS A 99 5.44 2.30 15.06
CA LYS A 99 6.52 3.28 14.87
C LYS A 99 7.12 3.65 16.23
N ALA A 100 8.33 3.19 16.52
CA ALA A 100 9.04 3.55 17.75
C ALA A 100 9.90 4.82 17.54
N PRO A 101 10.14 5.64 18.59
CA PRO A 101 10.89 6.90 18.45
C PRO A 101 12.32 6.77 17.93
N ASN A 102 12.92 5.57 18.05
CA ASN A 102 14.28 5.28 17.59
C ASN A 102 14.34 4.70 16.16
N MET A 103 13.20 4.62 15.46
CA MET A 103 13.14 4.09 14.09
C MET A 103 13.33 5.23 13.08
N ASP A 104 14.10 4.96 12.03
CA ASP A 104 14.38 5.93 10.97
C ASP A 104 13.10 6.34 10.22
N VAL A 105 13.13 7.49 9.54
CA VAL A 105 12.04 7.94 8.66
C VAL A 105 11.75 6.90 7.58
N GLY A 106 10.48 6.53 7.41
CA GLY A 106 10.01 5.46 6.54
C GLY A 106 10.09 4.06 7.15
N GLN A 107 10.86 3.84 8.23
CA GLN A 107 10.93 2.54 8.87
C GLN A 107 9.69 2.28 9.72
N VAL A 108 9.09 1.10 9.58
CA VAL A 108 7.96 0.64 10.40
C VAL A 108 8.21 -0.76 10.93
N GLY A 109 7.66 -1.06 12.10
CA GLY A 109 7.54 -2.41 12.65
C GLY A 109 6.08 -2.84 12.74
N PHE A 110 5.85 -4.02 13.30
CA PHE A 110 4.50 -4.55 13.53
C PHE A 110 4.27 -4.82 15.02
N HIS A 111 3.02 -4.70 15.47
CA HIS A 111 2.59 -5.12 16.81
C HIS A 111 2.50 -6.64 16.90
N ASP A 112 1.86 -7.29 15.92
CA ASP A 112 1.80 -8.74 15.76
C ASP A 112 2.20 -9.13 14.32
N GLY A 113 3.29 -9.88 14.21
CA GLY A 113 3.78 -10.41 12.93
C GLY A 113 2.84 -11.44 12.28
N LYS A 114 1.94 -12.07 13.05
CA LYS A 114 0.98 -13.06 12.52
C LYS A 114 -0.16 -12.41 11.74
N LEU A 115 -0.45 -11.13 11.99
CA LEU A 115 -1.46 -10.37 11.27
C LEU A 115 -0.95 -9.84 9.93
N VAL A 116 0.36 -9.94 9.66
CA VAL A 116 0.97 -9.54 8.40
C VAL A 116 0.74 -10.61 7.34
N ARG A 117 -0.03 -10.25 6.31
CA ARG A 117 -0.28 -11.09 5.15
C ARG A 117 0.78 -10.85 4.08
N LYS A 118 0.95 -11.83 3.20
CA LYS A 118 1.97 -11.81 2.15
C LYS A 118 1.37 -12.23 0.82
N LEU A 119 1.79 -11.54 -0.23
CA LEU A 119 1.44 -11.84 -1.61
C LEU A 119 2.71 -11.78 -2.47
N VAL A 120 2.92 -12.75 -3.35
CA VAL A 120 4.03 -12.72 -4.32
C VAL A 120 3.55 -12.12 -5.63
N VAL A 121 4.21 -11.05 -6.07
CA VAL A 121 3.98 -10.43 -7.37
C VAL A 121 5.10 -10.84 -8.32
N GLU A 122 4.83 -11.88 -9.11
CA GLU A 122 5.76 -12.48 -10.08
C GLU A 122 6.33 -11.41 -11.02
N LYS A 123 5.47 -10.61 -11.66
CA LYS A 123 5.90 -9.56 -12.59
C LYS A 123 5.03 -8.32 -12.48
N ARG A 124 5.60 -7.19 -12.90
CA ARG A 124 4.83 -5.95 -13.02
C ARG A 124 3.84 -6.08 -14.18
N ILE A 125 2.58 -5.74 -13.92
CA ILE A 125 1.52 -5.71 -14.94
C ILE A 125 1.27 -4.26 -15.35
N SER A 126 1.83 -3.84 -16.50
CA SER A 126 1.74 -2.46 -16.99
C SER A 126 0.30 -1.96 -17.18
N GLU A 127 -0.64 -2.85 -17.49
CA GLU A 127 -2.06 -2.51 -17.65
C GLU A 127 -2.69 -2.03 -16.34
N VAL A 128 -2.38 -2.69 -15.22
CA VAL A 128 -2.86 -2.31 -13.88
C VAL A 128 -2.35 -0.91 -13.53
N ILE A 129 -1.05 -0.66 -13.73
CA ILE A 129 -0.44 0.63 -13.44
C ILE A 129 -1.08 1.74 -14.28
N ARG A 130 -1.20 1.54 -15.59
CA ARG A 130 -1.82 2.52 -16.49
C ARG A 130 -3.28 2.80 -16.14
N ARG A 131 -4.03 1.81 -15.68
CA ARG A 131 -5.42 2.00 -15.22
C ARG A 131 -5.44 2.88 -13.98
N LEU A 132 -4.62 2.58 -12.98
CA LEU A 132 -4.54 3.37 -11.75
C LEU A 132 -4.08 4.81 -12.04
N GLU A 133 -3.03 5.00 -12.84
CA GLU A 133 -2.50 6.32 -13.22
C GLU A 133 -3.53 7.23 -13.88
N LYS A 134 -4.49 6.68 -14.64
CA LYS A 134 -5.61 7.48 -15.21
C LYS A 134 -6.53 8.09 -14.15
N THR A 135 -6.59 7.48 -12.98
CA THR A 135 -7.39 7.96 -11.85
C THR A 135 -6.58 8.79 -10.86
N GLN A 136 -5.29 8.98 -11.13
CA GLN A 136 -4.37 9.62 -10.19
C GLN A 136 -4.76 11.08 -9.95
N GLN A 137 -4.85 11.44 -8.68
CA GLN A 137 -5.00 12.81 -8.22
C GLN A 137 -3.86 13.15 -7.26
N VAL A 138 -3.44 14.41 -7.29
CA VAL A 138 -2.36 14.94 -6.46
C VAL A 138 -2.96 15.95 -5.50
N VAL A 139 -2.69 15.78 -4.21
CA VAL A 139 -3.02 16.77 -3.18
C VAL A 139 -1.70 17.24 -2.57
N GLU A 140 -1.44 18.55 -2.64
CA GLU A 140 -0.23 19.16 -2.08
C GLU A 140 -0.28 19.26 -0.56
#